data_AF-A0A535BXY2-F1
#
_entry.id   AF-A0A535BXY2-F1
#
_cell.length_a   1.000
_cell.length_b   1.000
_cell.length_c   1.000
_cell.angle_alpha   90.00
_cell.angle_beta   90.00
_cell.angle_gamma   90.00
#
_symmetry.space_group_name_H-M   'P 1'
#
loop_
_entity.id
_entity.type
_entity.pdbx_description
1 polymer ?
#
loop_
_entity_poly.entity_id
_entity_poly.type
_entity_poly.pdbx_seq_one_letter_code
_entity_poly.pdbx_strand_id
1 'polypeptide(L)'
;MLNNRTPKPAVSRPAVERKLKRRVDIEVGFDEMRPEQAAVDGTILSLTNPKSEITKGTDSLTTLLEAWHGRSSAAARTGARSRSVNGAR
;
A
#
# COMPACT_ATOMS: atom_id res chain seq x y z
N MET A 1 2.20 2.84 -5.81
CA MET A 1 2.92 3.44 -4.66
C MET A 1 3.98 4.38 -5.21
N LEU A 2 4.10 5.58 -4.63
CA LEU A 2 5.14 6.57 -4.92
C LEU A 2 5.98 6.76 -3.65
N ASN A 3 7.30 6.60 -3.73
CA ASN A 3 8.20 6.75 -2.59
C ASN A 3 9.19 7.91 -2.81
N ASN A 4 9.11 8.94 -1.97
CA ASN A 4 9.93 10.14 -2.10
C ASN A 4 11.26 9.98 -1.35
N ARG A 5 12.34 9.70 -2.10
CA ARG A 5 13.70 9.54 -1.52
C ARG A 5 14.43 10.85 -1.22
N THR A 6 13.84 12.00 -1.56
CA THR A 6 14.41 13.32 -1.30
C THR A 6 13.32 14.27 -0.81
N PRO A 7 13.65 15.33 -0.04
CA PRO A 7 12.66 16.28 0.46
C PRO A 7 12.02 17.12 -0.67
N LYS A 8 12.68 17.18 -1.83
CA LYS A 8 12.21 17.86 -3.03
C LYS A 8 12.29 16.88 -4.20
N PRO A 9 11.28 16.01 -4.38
CA PRO A 9 11.28 15.04 -5.46
C PRO A 9 11.23 15.77 -6.81
N ALA A 10 12.11 15.38 -7.74
CA ALA A 10 12.19 15.99 -9.07
C ALA A 10 10.94 15.76 -9.91
N VAL A 11 10.19 14.70 -9.61
CA VAL A 11 8.93 14.35 -10.28
C VAL A 11 7.81 14.43 -9.28
N SER A 12 6.80 15.26 -9.56
CA SER A 12 5.64 15.41 -8.69
C SER A 12 4.62 14.28 -8.90
N ARG A 13 3.82 13.98 -7.87
CA ARG A 13 2.70 13.03 -7.99
C ARG A 13 1.80 13.28 -9.20
N PRO A 14 1.33 14.52 -9.48
CA PRO A 14 0.52 14.77 -10.68
C PRO A 14 1.25 14.43 -11.99
N ALA A 15 2.56 14.63 -12.07
CA ALA A 15 3.33 14.26 -13.25
C ALA A 15 3.42 12.74 -13.42
N VAL A 16 3.63 11.99 -12.32
CA VAL A 16 3.60 10.52 -12.30
C VAL A 16 2.24 10.01 -12.77
N GLU A 17 1.14 10.51 -12.20
CA GLU A 17 -0.21 10.07 -12.54
C GLU A 17 -0.58 10.36 -14.00
N ARG A 18 -0.20 11.54 -14.52
CA ARG A 18 -0.42 11.88 -15.94
C ARG A 18 0.36 10.98 -16.89
N LYS A 19 1.60 10.60 -16.53
CA LYS A 19 2.47 9.77 -17.36
C LYS A 19 2.03 8.31 -17.34
N LEU A 20 1.66 7.78 -16.17
CA LEU A 20 1.26 6.40 -15.98
C LEU A 20 -0.23 6.14 -16.25
N LYS A 21 -1.02 7.22 -16.46
CA LYS A 21 -2.48 7.14 -16.69
C LYS A 21 -3.23 6.39 -15.59
N ARG A 22 -2.68 6.41 -14.38
CA ARG A 22 -3.22 5.74 -13.20
C ARG A 22 -2.95 6.61 -11.98
N ARG A 23 -3.90 6.60 -11.02
CA ARG A 23 -3.74 7.29 -9.74
C ARG A 23 -2.67 6.61 -8.89
N VAL A 24 -1.93 7.40 -8.14
CA VAL A 24 -1.06 6.90 -7.07
C VAL A 24 -1.95 6.60 -5.88
N ASP A 25 -2.03 5.32 -5.53
CA ASP A 25 -2.85 4.84 -4.41
C ASP A 25 -2.26 5.25 -3.04
N ILE A 26 -0.92 5.21 -2.92
CA ILE A 26 -0.17 5.51 -1.70
C ILE A 26 1.07 6.33 -2.07
N GLU A 27 1.29 7.42 -1.35
CA GLU A 27 2.50 8.24 -1.41
C GLU A 27 3.21 8.18 -0.06
N VAL A 28 4.50 7.85 -0.09
CA VAL A 28 5.38 7.84 1.09
C VAL A 28 6.23 9.10 1.05
N GLY A 29 6.19 9.87 2.13
CA GLY A 29 6.98 11.09 2.30
C GLY A 29 8.48 10.82 2.40
N PHE A 30 9.26 11.89 2.38
CA PHE A 30 10.69 11.80 2.64
C PHE A 30 10.97 11.46 4.10
N ASP A 31 11.77 10.42 4.32
CA ASP A 31 11.99 9.84 5.66
C ASP A 31 13.40 10.08 6.22
N GLU A 32 14.06 11.15 5.73
CA GLU A 32 15.41 11.53 6.14
C GLU A 32 16.41 10.37 5.97
N MET A 33 17.24 10.13 6.98
CA MET A 33 18.23 9.05 7.04
C MET A 33 17.68 7.78 7.70
N ARG A 34 16.42 7.73 8.12
CA ARG A 34 15.88 6.62 8.91
C ARG A 34 15.90 5.29 8.15
N PRO A 35 15.57 5.23 6.84
CA PRO A 35 15.68 3.99 6.07
C PRO A 35 17.12 3.49 5.97
N GLU A 36 18.06 4.39 5.70
CA GLU A 36 19.47 4.08 5.61
C GLU A 36 20.03 3.61 6.96
N GLN A 37 19.68 4.28 8.07
CA GLN A 37 20.11 3.89 9.41
C GLN A 37 19.53 2.52 9.81
N ALA A 38 18.24 2.27 9.55
CA ALA A 38 17.63 0.98 9.83
C ALA A 38 18.31 -0.17 9.06
N ALA A 39 18.74 0.08 7.81
CA ALA A 39 19.49 -0.88 7.02
C ALA A 39 20.88 -1.18 7.61
N VAL A 40 21.58 -0.15 8.11
CA VAL A 40 22.86 -0.32 8.82
C VAL A 40 22.68 -1.10 10.12
N ASP A 41 21.63 -0.79 10.88
CA ASP A 41 21.34 -1.42 12.16
C ASP A 41 20.76 -2.85 12.01
N GLY A 42 20.44 -3.27 10.79
CA GLY A 42 19.81 -4.57 10.54
C GLY A 42 18.38 -4.68 11.09
N THR A 43 17.67 -3.55 11.20
CA THR A 43 16.32 -3.50 11.76
C THR A 43 15.26 -3.21 10.70
N ILE A 44 14.03 -3.69 10.95
CA ILE A 44 12.89 -3.40 10.08
C ILE A 44 12.27 -2.08 10.54
N LEU A 45 12.48 -1.02 9.76
CA LEU A 45 12.04 0.34 10.12
C LEU A 45 10.54 0.44 10.44
N SER A 46 9.70 -0.27 9.69
CA SER A 46 8.24 -0.29 9.92
C SER A 46 7.83 -0.92 11.25
N LEU A 47 8.70 -1.73 11.87
CA LEU A 47 8.44 -2.35 13.17
C LEU A 47 9.08 -1.56 14.32
N THR A 48 10.12 -0.78 14.04
CA THR A 48 10.93 -0.12 15.08
C THR A 48 10.65 1.37 15.23
N ASN A 49 10.04 2.04 14.23
CA ASN A 49 9.77 3.47 14.31
C ASN A 49 8.37 3.85 13.76
N PRO A 50 7.37 4.10 14.62
CA PRO A 50 6.02 4.48 14.17
C PRO A 50 5.94 5.91 13.57
N LYS A 51 6.96 6.75 13.77
CA LYS A 51 6.97 8.13 13.24
C LYS A 51 7.52 8.21 11.81
N SER A 52 8.17 7.15 11.34
CA SER A 52 8.74 7.07 10.00
C SER A 52 7.65 7.15 8.92
N GLU A 53 7.96 7.83 7.82
CA GLU A 53 7.07 7.88 6.65
C GLU A 53 6.92 6.50 5.99
N ILE A 54 7.99 5.69 5.96
CA ILE A 54 7.93 4.30 5.52
C ILE A 54 6.94 3.49 6.35
N THR A 55 6.91 3.68 7.67
CA THR A 55 5.96 2.97 8.55
C THR A 55 4.52 3.35 8.21
N LYS A 56 4.21 4.65 8.15
CA LYS A 56 2.86 5.13 7.78
C LYS A 56 2.43 4.65 6.39
N GLY A 57 3.36 4.62 5.44
CA GLY A 57 3.16 4.08 4.10
C GLY A 57 2.85 2.58 4.09
N THR A 58 3.54 1.83 4.96
CA THR A 58 3.32 0.39 5.15
C THR A 58 1.94 0.12 5.76
N ASP A 59 1.54 0.87 6.77
CA ASP A 59 0.20 0.74 7.38
C ASP A 59 -0.92 1.05 6.36
N SER A 60 -0.71 2.07 5.53
CA SER A 60 -1.62 2.42 4.44
C SER A 60 -1.70 1.30 3.39
N LEU A 61 -0.56 0.66 3.09
CA LEU A 61 -0.50 -0.48 2.18
C LEU A 61 -1.22 -1.70 2.75
N THR A 62 -1.01 -2.02 4.02
CA THR A 62 -1.71 -3.10 4.72
C THR A 62 -3.22 -2.88 4.66
N THR A 63 -3.69 -1.68 4.98
CA THR A 63 -5.12 -1.31 4.90
C THR A 63 -5.67 -1.51 3.48
N LEU A 64 -4.92 -1.11 2.45
CA LEU A 64 -5.32 -1.26 1.06
C LEU A 64 -5.41 -2.73 0.64
N LEU A 65 -4.44 -3.54 1.06
CA LEU A 65 -4.40 -4.98 0.80
C LEU A 65 -5.56 -5.69 1.51
N GLU A 66 -5.80 -5.40 2.78
CA GLU A 66 -6.94 -5.92 3.55
C GLU A 66 -8.27 -5.58 2.89
N ALA A 67 -8.43 -4.35 2.42
CA ALA A 67 -9.64 -3.95 1.70
C ALA A 67 -9.81 -4.74 0.38
N TRP A 68 -8.71 -5.04 -0.32
CA TRP A 68 -8.75 -5.84 -1.55
C TRP A 68 -9.07 -7.32 -1.29
N HIS A 69 -8.46 -7.90 -0.27
CA HIS A 69 -8.70 -9.29 0.12
C HIS A 69 -10.08 -9.48 0.77
N GLY A 70 -10.53 -8.57 1.64
CA GLY A 70 -11.85 -8.60 2.26
C GLY A 70 -12.99 -8.52 1.24
N ARG A 71 -12.81 -7.75 0.15
CA ARG A 71 -13.72 -7.74 -1.00
C ARG A 71 -13.71 -9.04 -1.78
N SER A 72 -12.53 -9.64 -1.97
CA SER A 72 -12.38 -10.92 -2.68
C SER A 72 -13.06 -12.07 -1.92
N SER A 73 -12.93 -12.10 -0.59
CA SER A 73 -13.62 -13.07 0.27
C SER A 73 -15.15 -12.86 0.27
N ALA A 74 -15.63 -11.61 0.27
CA ALA A 74 -17.06 -11.31 0.20
C ALA A 74 -17.66 -11.71 -1.16
N ALA A 75 -17.00 -11.38 -2.27
CA ALA A 75 -17.43 -11.77 -3.62
C ALA A 75 -17.44 -13.29 -3.82
N ALA A 76 -16.44 -14.00 -3.28
CA ALA A 76 -16.40 -15.47 -3.31
C ALA A 76 -17.56 -16.11 -2.53
N ARG A 77 -17.94 -15.55 -1.36
CA ARG A 77 -19.09 -16.03 -0.56
C ARG A 77 -20.43 -15.83 -1.27
N THR A 78 -20.62 -14.69 -1.95
CA THR A 78 -21.86 -14.41 -2.70
C THR A 78 -21.99 -15.33 -3.93
N GLY A 79 -20.88 -15.59 -4.63
CA GLY A 79 -20.84 -16.55 -5.76
C GLY A 79 -21.10 -17.99 -5.34
N ALA A 80 -20.62 -18.42 -4.17
CA ALA A 80 -20.87 -19.75 -3.61
C ALA A 80 -22.36 -19.95 -3.23
N ARG A 81 -23.00 -18.93 -2.65
CA ARG A 81 -24.45 -18.96 -2.33
C ARG A 81 -25.34 -19.08 -3.57
N SER A 82 -25.01 -18.38 -4.65
CA SER A 82 -25.79 -18.43 -5.90
C SER A 82 -25.75 -19.81 -6.58
N ARG A 83 -24.61 -20.53 -6.52
CA ARG A 83 -24.49 -21.88 -7.12
C ARG A 83 -25.23 -22.96 -6.32
N SER A 84 -25.37 -22.79 -5.01
CA SER A 84 -26.11 -23.73 -4.17
C SER A 84 -27.61 -23.75 -4.46
N VAL A 85 -28.18 -22.66 -4.97
CA VAL A 85 -29.64 -22.53 -5.21
C VAL A 85 -30.03 -23.10 -6.59
N ASN A 86 -29.11 -23.16 -7.54
CA ASN A 86 -29.38 -23.65 -8.91
C ASN A 86 -29.07 -25.15 -9.12
N GLY A 87 -28.60 -25.86 -8.09
CA GLY A 87 -28.25 -27.29 -8.17
C GLY A 87 -29.31 -28.26 -7.63
N ALA A 88 -30.47 -27.75 -7.19
CA ALA A 88 -31.58 -28.56 -6.69
C ALA A 88 -32.76 -28.47 -7.68
N ARG A 89 -32.63 -29.17 -8.81
CA ARG A 89 -33.75 -29.55 -9.69
C ARG A 89 -33.49 -30.92 -10.27
#